data_AF-A0A9P6EWU8-F1
#
_entry.id   AF-A0A9P6EWU8-F1
#
_cell.length_a   1.000
_cell.length_b   1.000
_cell.length_c   1.000
_cell.angle_alpha   90.00
_cell.angle_beta   90.00
_cell.angle_gamma   90.00
#
_symmetry.space_group_name_H-M   'P 1'
#
loop_
_entity.id
_entity.type
_entity.pdbx_description
1 polymer ?
#
loop_
_entity_poly.entity_id
_entity_poly.type
_entity_poly.pdbx_seq_one_letter_code
_entity_poly.pdbx_strand_id
1 'polypeptide(L)' 'MTPTSQPALAARRAPQSVDSGRLILQDLLGVGAYGCVYRAQDSTTGETLAVKCLNTSGLDS' A
#
# COMPACT_ATOMS: atom_id res chain seq x y z
N MET A 1 23.35 9.76 25.76
CA MET A 1 23.34 9.55 24.31
C MET A 1 22.07 8.78 23.98
N THR A 2 21.01 9.50 23.66
CA THR A 2 19.70 8.95 23.29
C THR A 2 19.72 8.49 21.83
N PRO A 3 19.11 7.35 21.49
CA PRO A 3 19.10 6.85 20.12
C PRO A 3 18.31 7.81 19.23
N THR A 4 18.88 8.11 18.07
CA THR A 4 18.28 8.90 16.99
C THR A 4 16.90 8.35 16.65
N SER A 5 15.85 9.06 17.04
CA SER A 5 14.50 8.84 16.52
C SER A 5 14.54 9.06 15.01
N GLN A 6 14.59 7.96 14.25
CA GLN A 6 14.23 7.98 12.84
C GLN A 6 12.82 8.57 12.74
N PRO A 7 12.60 9.66 11.98
CA PRO A 7 11.24 10.05 11.69
C PRO A 7 10.63 8.91 10.88
N ALA A 8 9.63 8.26 11.47
CA ALA A 8 8.83 7.25 10.81
C ALA A 8 8.29 7.86 9.51
N LEU A 9 8.92 7.52 8.39
CA LEU A 9 8.46 7.75 7.02
C LEU A 9 7.16 6.98 6.72
N ALA A 10 6.42 6.56 7.75
CA ALA A 10 4.99 6.41 7.71
C ALA A 10 4.35 7.81 7.67
N ALA A 11 4.66 8.59 6.64
CA ALA A 11 3.74 9.61 6.19
C ALA A 11 2.42 8.88 5.99
N ARG A 12 1.46 9.11 6.89
CA ARG A 12 0.10 8.58 6.82
C ARG A 12 -0.54 9.21 5.58
N ARG A 13 -0.15 8.74 4.40
CA ARG A 13 -0.87 9.01 3.16
C ARG A 13 -2.27 8.49 3.43
N ALA A 14 -3.27 9.32 3.17
CA ALA A 14 -4.66 8.90 3.28
C ALA A 14 -4.81 7.53 2.60
N PRO A 15 -5.59 6.59 3.17
CA PRO A 15 -5.74 5.26 2.60
C PRO A 15 -6.10 5.41 1.13
N GLN A 16 -5.21 4.94 0.25
CA GLN A 16 -5.46 5.00 -1.17
C GLN A 16 -6.50 3.94 -1.50
N SER A 17 -7.53 4.34 -2.24
CA SER A 17 -8.54 3.42 -2.72
C SER A 17 -8.23 3.02 -4.16
N VAL A 18 -8.35 1.73 -4.47
CA VAL A 18 -8.22 1.19 -5.83
C VAL A 18 -9.51 0.48 -6.23
N ASP A 19 -9.59 0.00 -7.47
CA ASP A 19 -10.80 -0.66 -8.01
C ASP A 19 -12.04 0.23 -7.85
N SER A 20 -11.96 1.46 -8.38
CA SER A 20 -13.03 2.47 -8.29
C SER A 20 -13.51 2.79 -6.87
N GLY A 21 -12.62 2.63 -5.88
CA GLY A 21 -12.93 2.92 -4.48
C GLY A 21 -13.34 1.70 -3.65
N ARG A 22 -13.52 0.52 -4.28
CA ARG A 22 -13.95 -0.70 -3.58
C ARG A 22 -12.92 -1.19 -2.58
N LEU A 23 -11.64 -1.22 -2.99
CA LEU A 23 -10.56 -1.77 -2.18
C LEU A 23 -9.82 -0.64 -1.49
N ILE A 24 -9.88 -0.61 -0.15
CA ILE A 24 -9.22 0.40 0.67
C ILE A 24 -7.87 -0.15 1.12
N LEU A 25 -6.77 0.38 0.59
CA LEU A 25 -5.42 -0.01 0.98
C LEU A 25 -5.11 0.50 2.39
N GLN A 26 -4.63 -0.39 3.26
CA GLN A 26 -4.31 -0.10 4.65
C GLN A 26 -2.80 -0.22 4.88
N ASP A 27 -2.34 -1.40 5.26
CA ASP A 27 -0.96 -1.63 5.68
C ASP A 27 -0.11 -2.15 4.51
N LEU A 28 1.13 -1.69 4.42
CA LEU A 28 2.13 -2.27 3.52
C LEU A 28 2.61 -3.61 4.09
N LEU A 29 2.39 -4.70 3.36
CA LEU A 29 2.82 -6.05 3.74
C LEU A 29 4.22 -6.38 3.24
N GLY A 30 4.63 -5.82 2.09
CA GLY A 30 5.95 -6.08 1.54
C GLY A 30 6.29 -5.23 0.33
N VAL A 31 7.59 -5.08 0.06
CA VAL A 31 8.14 -4.38 -1.11
C VAL A 31 9.05 -5.35 -1.85
N GLY A 32 8.90 -5.41 -3.17
CA GLY A 32 9.77 -6.18 -4.06
C GLY A 32 10.25 -5.34 -5.23
N ALA A 33 11.09 -5.94 -6.07
CA ALA A 33 11.70 -5.25 -7.21
C ALA A 33 10.69 -4.60 -8.17
N TYR A 34 9.49 -5.17 -8.30
CA TYR A 34 8.46 -4.73 -9.25
C TYR A 34 7.30 -3.96 -8.61
N GLY A 35 7.32 -3.76 -7.30
CA GLY A 35 6.25 -3.02 -6.61
C GLY A 35 5.99 -3.48 -5.19
N CYS A 36 4.79 -3.16 -4.69
CA CYS A 36 4.42 -3.23 -3.29
C CYS A 36 3.19 -4.12 -3.10
N VAL A 37 3.09 -4.79 -1.96
CA VAL A 37 1.89 -5.55 -1.55
C VAL A 37 1.28 -4.89 -0.33
N TYR A 38 -0.01 -4.64 -0.36
CA TYR A 38 -0.77 -4.03 0.72
C TYR A 38 -1.85 -4.98 1.25
N ARG A 39 -2.16 -4.88 2.54
CA ARG A 39 -3.43 -5.37 3.10
C ARG A 39 -4.51 -4.37 2.70
N ALA A 40 -5.58 -4.86 2.10
CA ALA A 40 -6.72 -4.06 1.72
C ALA A 40 -7.99 -4.61 2.37
N GLN A 41 -8.96 -3.74 2.60
CA GLN A 41 -10.31 -4.13 2.96
C GLN A 41 -11.24 -3.92 1.76
N ASP A 42 -11.97 -4.97 1.39
CA ASP A 42 -13.05 -4.87 0.42
C ASP A 42 -14.27 -4.24 1.10
N SER A 43 -14.65 -3.04 0.66
CA SER A 43 -15.81 -2.33 1.19
C SER A 43 -17.15 -2.99 0.82
N THR A 44 -17.19 -3.83 -0.21
CA THR A 44 -18.40 -4.53 -0.65
C THR A 44 -18.61 -5.82 0.12
N THR A 45 -17.57 -6.65 0.25
CA THR A 45 -17.68 -7.97 0.90
C THR A 45 -17.24 -7.96 2.38
N GLY A 46 -16.50 -6.94 2.80
CA GLY A 46 -15.89 -6.85 4.13
C GLY A 46 -14.59 -7.67 4.27
N GLU A 47 -14.20 -8.41 3.24
CA GLU A 47 -13.05 -9.31 3.29
C GLU A 47 -11.72 -8.56 3.32
N THR A 48 -10.72 -9.21 3.92
CA THR A 48 -9.35 -8.73 3.92
C THR A 48 -8.58 -9.40 2.79
N LEU A 49 -8.01 -8.61 1.89
CA LEU A 49 -7.31 -9.06 0.70
C LEU A 49 -5.86 -8.56 0.66
N ALA A 50 -5.02 -9.24 -0.10
CA ALA A 50 -3.69 -8.75 -0.46
C ALA A 50 -3.72 -8.14 -1.86
N VAL A 51 -3.35 -6.86 -1.98
CA VAL A 51 -3.30 -6.14 -3.26
C VAL A 51 -1.85 -5.86 -3.64
N LYS A 52 -1.41 -6.39 -4.78
CA LYS A 52 -0.08 -6.13 -5.34
C LYS A 52 -0.15 -4.99 -6.35
N CYS A 53 0.44 -3.84 -5.98
CA CYS A 53 0.61 -2.68 -6.85
C CYS A 53 1.94 -2.81 -7.59
N LEU A 54 1.92 -2.72 -8.91
CA LEU A 54 3.14 -2.75 -9.74
C LEU A 54 3.63 -1.32 -10.00
N ASN A 55 4.94 -1.15 -10.10
CA ASN A 55 5.52 0.12 -10.55
C ASN A 55 5.18 0.34 -12.03
N THR A 56 4.87 1.58 -12.40
CA THR A 56 4.57 1.94 -13.80
C THR A 56 5.82 1.98 -14.68
N SER A 57 7.02 1.94 -14.09
CA SER A 57 8.29 1.94 -14.81
C SER A 57 8.37 0.78 -15.80
N GLY A 58 8.23 1.10 -17.10
CA GLY A 58 8.29 0.14 -18.20
C GLY A 58 6.93 -0.27 -18.80
N LEU A 59 5.82 0.31 -18.35
CA LEU A 59 4.49 0.17 -18.97
C LEU A 59 4.14 1.33 -19.92
N ASP A 60 4.90 2.42 -19.88
CA ASP A 60 4.83 3.53 -20.83
C ASP A 60 5.70 3.17 -22.07
N SER A 61 5.15 2.42 -23.03
CA SER A 61 5.75 2.19 -24.37
C SER A 61 5.09 3.07 -25.41
#